data_AF-A0A9P3UVR1-F1
#
_entry.id   AF-A0A9P3UVR1-F1
#
_cell.length_a   1.000
_cell.length_b   1.000
_cell.length_c   1.000
_cell.angle_alpha   90.00
_cell.angle_beta   90.00
_cell.angle_gamma   90.00
#
_symmetry.space_group_name_H-M   'P 1'
#
loop_
_entity.id
_entity.type
_entity.pdbx_description
1 polymer ?
#
loop_
_entity_poly.entity_id
_entity_poly.type
_entity_poly.pdbx_seq_one_letter_code
_entity_poly.pdbx_strand_id
1 'polypeptide(L)'
;MSCQHQRPSMAYPELNHSAGAKWIKHLTKDRLGNFTGGHFSDVNLSSMLFTHRVDNPEHVKLQVWSAPGLTKPTFAEAMKQKFKPAKKGDSFGPSCESPRNSSDLCLNPATNHWWKVTVIIPGYWQQYERVQFEFDTGCEAMIYTTDGVPLQGITGGFGGDRRVEYIIPEAARKQGRHDFVIESSCNGMFGVPWNGDTIAPPDMNRYFALASADLVVPNQDAWGLLWDFTTLRELVDTLPGNTPLQNKALVAANAIMNVFKKGDQSAIRDARRIAEDVFGEGWESKGAGIYDEGTKNAQIWGIGS
;
A
#
# COMPACT_ATOMS: atom_id res chain seq x y z
N MET A 1 -60.23 -29.87 6.03
CA MET A 1 -58.91 -29.29 6.36
C MET A 1 -57.85 -30.34 6.08
N SER A 2 -57.13 -30.20 4.97
CA SER A 2 -55.99 -31.06 4.61
C SER A 2 -54.73 -30.24 4.90
N CYS A 3 -53.93 -30.69 5.86
CA CYS A 3 -52.63 -30.09 6.14
C CYS A 3 -51.63 -30.57 5.10
N GLN A 4 -51.28 -29.71 4.13
CA GLN A 4 -50.10 -29.90 3.29
C GLN A 4 -48.86 -29.60 4.13
N HIS A 5 -48.12 -30.65 4.51
CA HIS A 5 -46.75 -30.50 4.99
C HIS A 5 -45.79 -30.53 3.79
N GLN A 6 -45.57 -29.38 3.15
CA GLN A 6 -44.37 -29.20 2.34
C GLN A 6 -43.17 -29.04 3.29
N ARG A 7 -42.40 -30.11 3.49
CA ARG A 7 -41.05 -30.03 4.03
C ARG A 7 -40.10 -29.70 2.86
N PRO A 8 -39.27 -28.64 2.94
CA PRO A 8 -38.17 -28.50 2.01
C PRO A 8 -37.12 -29.56 2.37
N SER A 9 -37.09 -30.68 1.63
CA SER A 9 -36.08 -31.72 1.80
C SER A 9 -34.79 -31.32 1.06
N MET A 10 -33.91 -30.56 1.70
CA MET A 10 -32.49 -30.68 1.37
C MET A 10 -31.96 -31.94 2.07
N ALA A 11 -32.29 -33.11 1.52
CA ALA A 11 -31.79 -34.39 1.97
C ALA A 11 -30.42 -34.68 1.35
N TYR A 12 -29.54 -35.33 2.10
CA TYR A 12 -28.25 -35.82 1.59
C TYR A 12 -28.50 -36.74 0.38
N PRO A 13 -27.80 -36.56 -0.76
CA PRO A 13 -28.07 -37.34 -1.96
C PRO A 13 -27.78 -38.84 -1.73
N GLU A 14 -28.71 -39.70 -2.16
CA GLU A 14 -28.57 -41.16 -2.03
C GLU A 14 -27.42 -41.73 -2.89
N LEU A 15 -27.09 -41.04 -3.99
CA LEU A 15 -26.03 -41.41 -4.91
C LEU A 15 -25.06 -40.24 -5.10
N ASN A 16 -23.76 -40.50 -4.92
CA ASN A 16 -22.69 -39.59 -5.31
C ASN A 16 -21.88 -40.22 -6.44
N HIS A 17 -22.10 -39.75 -7.68
CA HIS A 17 -21.39 -40.23 -8.86
C HIS A 17 -19.98 -39.64 -9.03
N SER A 18 -19.53 -38.80 -8.10
CA SER A 18 -18.22 -38.15 -8.12
C SER A 18 -17.36 -38.58 -6.94
N ALA A 19 -16.05 -38.77 -7.17
CA ALA A 19 -15.11 -38.94 -6.09
C ALA A 19 -14.92 -37.60 -5.36
N GLY A 20 -14.98 -37.59 -4.03
CA GLY A 20 -14.70 -36.40 -3.24
C GLY A 20 -13.25 -35.94 -3.41
N ALA A 21 -13.03 -34.64 -3.62
CA ALA A 21 -11.68 -34.09 -3.73
C ALA A 21 -10.99 -34.09 -2.37
N LYS A 22 -9.93 -34.89 -2.20
CA LYS A 22 -9.07 -34.81 -1.02
C LYS A 22 -8.11 -33.62 -1.18
N TRP A 23 -8.19 -32.67 -0.26
CA TRP A 23 -7.28 -31.53 -0.26
C TRP A 23 -5.86 -31.95 0.11
N ILE A 24 -4.91 -31.65 -0.77
CA ILE A 24 -3.49 -31.76 -0.46
C ILE A 24 -3.09 -30.44 0.19
N LYS A 25 -2.95 -30.45 1.53
CA LYS A 25 -2.88 -29.23 2.33
C LYS A 25 -1.74 -28.29 1.94
N HIS A 26 -0.54 -28.81 1.65
CA HIS A 26 0.58 -27.98 1.23
C HIS A 26 0.30 -27.30 -0.12
N LEU A 27 -0.16 -28.03 -1.15
CA LEU A 27 -0.54 -27.43 -2.44
C LEU A 27 -1.64 -26.37 -2.31
N THR A 28 -2.63 -26.64 -1.45
CA THR A 28 -3.78 -25.75 -1.21
C THR A 28 -3.36 -24.48 -0.47
N LYS A 29 -2.33 -24.58 0.37
CA LYS A 29 -1.70 -23.47 1.09
C LYS A 29 -0.78 -22.67 0.17
N ASP A 30 0.09 -23.33 -0.59
CA ASP A 30 1.11 -22.69 -1.42
C ASP A 30 0.48 -21.83 -2.53
N ARG A 31 -0.68 -22.24 -3.06
CA ARG A 31 -1.45 -21.45 -4.03
C ARG A 31 -1.80 -20.05 -3.53
N LEU A 32 -2.02 -19.87 -2.22
CA LEU A 32 -2.43 -18.57 -1.65
C LEU A 32 -1.39 -17.47 -1.93
N GLY A 33 -0.11 -17.83 -2.04
CA GLY A 33 0.97 -16.88 -2.34
C GLY A 33 0.85 -16.19 -3.71
N ASN A 34 -0.01 -16.70 -4.61
CA ASN A 34 -0.20 -16.16 -5.96
C ASN A 34 -1.35 -15.16 -6.08
N PHE A 35 -2.13 -14.93 -5.01
CA PHE A 35 -3.32 -14.06 -5.08
C PHE A 35 -3.00 -12.56 -5.08
N THR A 36 -1.80 -12.19 -4.62
CA THR A 36 -1.38 -10.79 -4.47
C THR A 36 0.03 -10.62 -5.03
N GLY A 37 0.20 -9.70 -5.98
CA GLY A 37 1.50 -9.36 -6.57
C GLY A 37 2.11 -10.47 -7.42
N GLY A 38 3.44 -10.45 -7.56
CA GLY A 38 4.21 -11.49 -8.25
C GLY A 38 3.90 -11.62 -9.75
N HIS A 39 4.17 -12.83 -10.27
CA HIS A 39 4.03 -13.16 -11.70
C HIS A 39 2.61 -13.02 -12.24
N PHE A 40 1.60 -13.05 -11.37
CA PHE A 40 0.18 -12.97 -11.73
C PHE A 40 -0.45 -11.62 -11.38
N SER A 41 0.36 -10.59 -11.10
CA SER A 41 -0.10 -9.27 -10.68
C SER A 41 -1.05 -8.59 -11.68
N ASP A 42 -1.00 -8.99 -12.95
CA ASP A 42 -1.88 -8.53 -14.01
C ASP A 42 -3.25 -9.21 -14.02
N VAL A 43 -3.42 -10.34 -13.32
CA VAL A 43 -4.68 -11.11 -13.27
C VAL A 43 -5.24 -11.37 -11.87
N ASN A 44 -4.41 -11.26 -10.84
CA ASN A 44 -4.82 -11.45 -9.45
C ASN A 44 -5.35 -10.15 -8.83
N LEU A 45 -5.53 -10.12 -7.50
CA LEU A 45 -6.12 -8.97 -6.81
C LEU A 45 -5.36 -7.65 -7.08
N SER A 46 -4.04 -7.71 -7.27
CA SER A 46 -3.22 -6.52 -7.54
C SER A 46 -3.66 -5.76 -8.78
N SER A 47 -4.22 -6.45 -9.77
CA SER A 47 -4.75 -5.84 -10.98
C SER A 47 -5.97 -4.95 -10.76
N MET A 48 -6.60 -5.01 -9.58
CA MET A 48 -7.82 -4.28 -9.23
C MET A 48 -7.66 -3.30 -8.07
N LEU A 49 -6.44 -3.14 -7.51
CA LEU A 49 -6.19 -2.24 -6.37
C LEU A 49 -6.40 -0.76 -6.68
N PHE A 50 -6.32 -0.38 -7.96
CA PHE A 50 -6.52 1.00 -8.40
C PHE A 50 -7.60 1.06 -9.47
N THR A 51 -8.54 1.99 -9.29
CA THR A 51 -9.57 2.29 -10.29
C THR A 51 -9.01 3.20 -11.37
N HIS A 52 -8.21 4.20 -10.96
CA HIS A 52 -7.54 5.13 -11.86
C HIS A 52 -6.11 5.36 -11.41
N ARG A 53 -5.23 5.59 -12.38
CA ARG A 53 -3.84 6.03 -12.18
C ARG A 53 -3.47 6.95 -13.35
N VAL A 54 -3.06 8.17 -13.05
CA VAL A 54 -2.60 9.14 -14.05
C VAL A 54 -1.30 9.82 -13.58
N ASP A 55 -0.39 10.02 -14.51
CA ASP A 55 0.96 10.56 -14.28
C ASP A 55 1.36 11.60 -15.33
N ASN A 56 0.41 11.98 -16.19
CA ASN A 56 0.66 12.87 -17.32
C ASN A 56 0.79 14.35 -16.89
N PRO A 57 1.41 15.21 -17.73
CA PRO A 57 1.65 16.62 -17.40
C PRO A 57 0.39 17.48 -17.21
N GLU A 58 -0.77 17.02 -17.67
CA GLU A 58 -2.05 17.72 -17.47
C GLU A 58 -2.51 17.61 -16.02
N HIS A 59 -2.27 16.44 -15.41
CA HIS A 59 -2.75 16.10 -14.07
C HIS A 59 -1.66 16.21 -13.00
N VAL A 60 -0.39 16.01 -13.33
CA VAL A 60 0.72 16.05 -12.39
C VAL A 60 1.81 16.96 -12.91
N LYS A 61 2.12 18.02 -12.16
CA LYS A 61 3.21 18.94 -12.45
C LYS A 61 4.21 18.92 -11.32
N LEU A 62 5.45 18.58 -11.66
CA LEU A 62 6.56 18.51 -10.72
C LEU A 62 7.61 19.54 -11.09
N GLN A 63 8.08 20.25 -10.09
CA GLN A 63 9.29 21.05 -10.19
C GLN A 63 10.21 20.68 -9.04
N VAL A 64 11.51 20.60 -9.30
CA VAL A 64 12.52 20.22 -8.31
C VAL A 64 13.59 21.29 -8.20
N TRP A 65 14.10 21.48 -6.98
CA TRP A 65 15.35 22.17 -6.71
C TRP A 65 16.22 21.27 -5.84
N SER A 66 17.48 21.09 -6.25
CA SER A 66 18.46 20.33 -5.48
C SER A 66 19.28 21.29 -4.64
N ALA A 67 19.35 21.04 -3.34
CA ALA A 67 20.23 21.77 -2.44
C ALA A 67 21.70 21.56 -2.85
N PRO A 68 22.56 22.58 -2.77
CA PRO A 68 23.97 22.44 -3.12
C PRO A 68 24.70 21.58 -2.08
N GLY A 69 25.56 20.66 -2.53
CA GLY A 69 26.31 19.79 -1.64
C GLY A 69 25.39 18.91 -0.79
N LEU A 70 25.70 18.87 0.49
CA LEU A 70 24.95 18.10 1.50
C LEU A 70 24.13 19.01 2.43
N THR A 71 23.85 20.23 1.98
CA THR A 71 23.07 21.18 2.78
C THR A 71 21.65 20.67 2.98
N LYS A 72 21.10 20.92 4.18
CA LYS A 72 19.70 20.61 4.56
C LYS A 72 18.97 21.93 4.79
N PRO A 73 18.61 22.66 3.72
CA PRO A 73 17.94 23.94 3.84
C PRO A 73 16.57 23.76 4.48
N THR A 74 16.15 24.74 5.26
CA THR A 74 14.78 24.81 5.79
C THR A 74 13.77 25.04 4.67
N PHE A 75 12.50 24.77 4.94
CA PHE A 75 11.40 25.08 4.01
C PHE A 75 11.47 26.53 3.49
N ALA A 76 11.67 27.50 4.39
CA ALA A 76 11.69 28.93 4.05
C ALA A 76 12.89 29.30 3.14
N GLU A 77 14.02 28.62 3.26
CA GLU A 77 15.19 28.82 2.40
C GLU A 77 15.00 28.15 1.04
N ALA A 78 14.47 26.93 1.03
CA ALA A 78 14.19 26.17 -0.19
C ALA A 78 13.14 26.87 -1.06
N MET A 79 12.08 27.44 -0.47
CA MET A 79 11.01 28.08 -1.24
C MET A 79 11.44 29.36 -1.97
N LYS A 80 12.57 29.97 -1.59
CA LYS A 80 13.17 31.14 -2.28
C LYS A 80 13.96 30.77 -3.53
N GLN A 81 14.19 29.48 -3.75
CA GLN A 81 15.07 28.99 -4.81
C GLN A 81 14.33 28.89 -6.15
N LYS A 82 15.12 28.70 -7.22
CA LYS A 82 14.59 28.50 -8.57
C LYS A 82 14.40 27.00 -8.84
N PHE A 83 13.16 26.58 -8.90
CA PHE A 83 12.78 25.20 -9.22
C PHE A 83 12.76 25.02 -10.74
N LYS A 84 13.23 23.85 -11.21
CA LYS A 84 13.18 23.44 -12.62
C LYS A 84 12.16 22.33 -12.80
N PRO A 85 11.56 22.15 -14.00
CA PRO A 85 10.67 21.01 -14.26
C PRO A 85 11.35 19.67 -13.97
N ALA A 86 10.58 18.72 -13.45
CA ALA A 86 10.99 17.34 -13.20
C ALA A 86 9.90 16.36 -13.66
N LYS A 87 10.24 15.09 -13.78
CA LYS A 87 9.30 14.03 -14.18
C LYS A 87 9.59 12.70 -13.50
N LYS A 88 8.60 11.82 -13.49
CA LYS A 88 8.77 10.41 -13.12
C LYS A 88 9.90 9.78 -13.94
N GLY A 89 10.73 8.99 -13.29
CA GLY A 89 11.93 8.37 -13.86
C GLY A 89 13.20 9.23 -13.78
N ASP A 90 13.12 10.51 -13.42
CA ASP A 90 14.31 11.31 -13.13
C ASP A 90 15.08 10.73 -11.93
N SER A 91 16.40 10.82 -11.97
CA SER A 91 17.30 10.23 -10.96
C SER A 91 18.03 11.32 -10.18
N PHE A 92 18.08 11.16 -8.86
CA PHE A 92 18.60 12.12 -7.90
C PHE A 92 19.70 11.51 -7.06
N GLY A 93 20.65 12.33 -6.64
CA GLY A 93 21.88 11.89 -6.03
C GLY A 93 23.08 12.69 -6.54
N PRO A 94 24.30 12.23 -6.28
CA PRO A 94 24.62 11.02 -5.49
C PRO A 94 24.19 11.16 -4.02
N SER A 95 24.12 10.05 -3.29
CA SER A 95 23.94 10.04 -1.82
C SER A 95 24.96 10.95 -1.13
N CYS A 96 26.20 11.01 -1.64
CA CYS A 96 27.18 11.99 -1.22
C CYS A 96 27.82 12.77 -2.38
N GLU A 97 27.78 14.10 -2.32
CA GLU A 97 28.60 14.96 -3.18
C GLU A 97 29.96 15.22 -2.48
N SER A 98 30.93 14.32 -2.65
CA SER A 98 32.31 14.61 -2.23
C SER A 98 33.03 15.40 -3.34
N PRO A 99 33.66 16.54 -3.04
CA PRO A 99 34.64 17.14 -3.95
C PRO A 99 35.67 16.08 -4.32
N ARG A 100 36.00 15.95 -5.61
CA ARG A 100 36.86 14.89 -6.17
C ARG A 100 38.25 14.73 -5.51
N ASN A 101 38.62 15.57 -4.54
CA ASN A 101 39.92 15.63 -3.86
C ASN A 101 39.85 15.82 -2.32
N SER A 102 38.70 15.66 -1.64
CA SER A 102 38.67 15.75 -0.16
C SER A 102 38.68 14.37 0.49
N SER A 103 39.64 14.14 1.40
CA SER A 103 39.67 13.01 2.34
C SER A 103 38.58 13.07 3.41
N ASP A 104 37.74 14.10 3.37
CA ASP A 104 36.63 14.27 4.30
C ASP A 104 35.58 13.20 4.04
N LEU A 105 35.48 12.29 5.01
CA LEU A 105 34.45 11.29 5.08
C LEU A 105 33.10 12.01 5.06
N CYS A 106 32.21 11.60 4.15
CA CYS A 106 30.84 12.08 4.14
C CYS A 106 30.13 11.58 5.40
N LEU A 107 30.18 12.38 6.48
CA LEU A 107 29.67 11.98 7.79
C LEU A 107 28.14 11.86 7.80
N ASN A 108 27.44 12.49 6.85
CA ASN A 108 26.01 12.37 6.66
C ASN A 108 25.63 12.41 5.16
N PRO A 109 25.76 11.27 4.43
CA PRO A 109 25.53 11.20 3.00
C PRO A 109 24.04 11.17 2.69
N ALA A 110 23.46 12.35 2.45
CA ALA A 110 22.16 12.48 1.81
C ALA A 110 22.03 13.84 1.12
N THR A 111 22.17 13.89 -0.20
CA THR A 111 21.71 15.06 -0.97
C THR A 111 20.21 15.30 -0.72
N ASN A 112 19.80 16.57 -0.76
CA ASN A 112 18.45 16.99 -0.41
C ASN A 112 17.80 17.70 -1.60
N HIS A 113 16.55 17.33 -1.87
CA HIS A 113 15.81 17.82 -3.02
C HIS A 113 14.43 18.27 -2.56
N TRP A 114 14.06 19.48 -2.97
CA TRP A 114 12.74 20.05 -2.70
C TRP A 114 11.91 20.02 -3.96
N TRP A 115 10.64 19.71 -3.79
CA TRP A 115 9.70 19.52 -4.87
C TRP A 115 8.50 20.41 -4.67
N LYS A 116 8.11 21.14 -5.72
CA LYS A 116 6.79 21.76 -5.81
C LYS A 116 5.91 20.85 -6.64
N VAL A 117 4.82 20.40 -6.04
CA VAL A 117 3.87 19.49 -6.66
C VAL A 117 2.54 20.19 -6.81
N THR A 118 2.03 20.17 -8.02
CA THR A 118 0.66 20.55 -8.35
C THR A 118 -0.02 19.34 -8.95
N VAL A 119 -1.15 18.95 -8.36
CA VAL A 119 -2.05 17.96 -8.98
C VAL A 119 -3.35 18.62 -9.41
N ILE A 120 -3.79 18.29 -10.62
CA ILE A 120 -5.11 18.66 -11.17
C ILE A 120 -5.96 17.40 -11.13
N ILE A 121 -7.08 17.47 -10.42
CA ILE A 121 -7.92 16.31 -10.13
C ILE A 121 -9.10 16.31 -11.11
N PRO A 122 -9.30 15.25 -11.89
CA PRO A 122 -10.43 15.18 -12.81
C PRO A 122 -11.76 15.40 -12.08
N GLY A 123 -12.65 16.22 -12.63
CA GLY A 123 -13.91 16.57 -11.96
C GLY A 123 -14.78 15.36 -11.60
N TYR A 124 -14.78 14.33 -12.46
CA TYR A 124 -15.54 13.11 -12.19
C TYR A 124 -14.98 12.28 -11.02
N TRP A 125 -13.75 12.55 -10.55
CA TRP A 125 -13.16 11.83 -9.40
C TRP A 125 -13.77 12.24 -8.06
N GLN A 126 -14.59 13.30 -8.03
CA GLN A 126 -15.35 13.68 -6.84
C GLN A 126 -16.29 12.56 -6.34
N GLN A 127 -16.68 11.63 -7.21
CA GLN A 127 -17.50 10.47 -6.86
C GLN A 127 -16.77 9.44 -5.99
N TYR A 128 -15.43 9.44 -6.01
CA TYR A 128 -14.64 8.48 -5.28
C TYR A 128 -14.33 8.98 -3.89
N GLU A 129 -14.47 8.10 -2.90
CA GLU A 129 -14.19 8.40 -1.49
C GLU A 129 -12.74 8.83 -1.25
N ARG A 130 -11.79 8.29 -2.03
CA ARG A 130 -10.36 8.52 -1.84
C ARG A 130 -9.66 8.84 -3.15
N VAL A 131 -8.89 9.92 -3.13
CA VAL A 131 -7.89 10.27 -4.14
C VAL A 131 -6.59 10.46 -3.38
N GLN A 132 -5.49 9.90 -3.90
CA GLN A 132 -4.18 10.05 -3.28
C GLN A 132 -3.11 10.30 -4.33
N PHE A 133 -2.01 10.89 -3.90
CA PHE A 133 -0.80 11.03 -4.70
C PHE A 133 0.23 10.01 -4.20
N GLU A 134 0.74 9.17 -5.11
CA GLU A 134 1.81 8.22 -4.83
C GLU A 134 3.16 8.79 -5.25
N PHE A 135 4.00 9.09 -4.27
CA PHE A 135 5.34 9.63 -4.48
C PHE A 135 6.38 8.67 -3.93
N ASP A 136 7.16 8.07 -4.81
CA ASP A 136 8.19 7.09 -4.46
C ASP A 136 9.51 7.48 -5.10
N THR A 137 10.38 8.14 -4.32
CA THR A 137 11.75 8.48 -4.73
C THR A 137 12.75 7.37 -4.44
N GLY A 138 12.32 6.22 -3.91
CA GLY A 138 13.25 5.18 -3.45
C GLY A 138 14.01 5.54 -2.17
N CYS A 139 13.63 6.61 -1.49
CA CYS A 139 14.30 7.18 -0.32
C CYS A 139 13.29 7.84 0.64
N GLU A 140 13.78 8.44 1.72
CA GLU A 140 12.95 9.18 2.67
C GLU A 140 12.48 10.53 2.09
N ALA A 141 11.23 10.89 2.40
CA ALA A 141 10.67 12.19 2.08
C ALA A 141 9.66 12.68 3.12
N MET A 142 9.38 13.98 3.12
CA MET A 142 8.40 14.65 3.99
C MET A 142 7.52 15.56 3.14
N ILE A 143 6.22 15.45 3.33
CA ILE A 143 5.22 16.29 2.68
C ILE A 143 4.95 17.50 3.57
N TYR A 144 4.90 18.67 2.95
CA TYR A 144 4.54 19.93 3.57
C TYR A 144 3.37 20.57 2.83
N THR A 145 2.57 21.34 3.55
CA THR A 145 1.71 22.35 2.94
C THR A 145 2.53 23.44 2.25
N THR A 146 1.88 24.29 1.46
CA THR A 146 2.55 25.41 0.77
C THR A 146 3.04 26.51 1.72
N ASP A 147 2.55 26.54 2.96
CA ASP A 147 2.99 27.43 4.04
C ASP A 147 4.02 26.79 4.97
N GLY A 148 4.40 25.53 4.75
CA GLY A 148 5.52 24.88 5.44
C GLY A 148 5.14 24.05 6.67
N VAL A 149 3.87 23.70 6.84
CA VAL A 149 3.42 22.77 7.88
C VAL A 149 3.74 21.33 7.42
N PRO A 150 4.53 20.55 8.18
CA PRO A 150 4.79 19.15 7.87
C PRO A 150 3.51 18.33 8.07
N LEU A 151 3.24 17.42 7.14
CA LEU A 151 2.02 16.61 7.10
C LEU A 151 2.31 15.13 7.25
N GLN A 152 3.26 14.60 6.48
CA GLN A 152 3.45 13.16 6.38
C GLN A 152 4.86 12.78 5.92
N GLY A 153 5.48 11.84 6.63
CA GLY A 153 6.66 11.12 6.14
C GLY A 153 6.33 10.10 5.06
N ILE A 154 7.24 9.95 4.11
CA ILE A 154 7.27 8.96 3.04
C ILE A 154 8.55 8.13 3.20
N THR A 155 8.40 6.83 3.09
CA THR A 155 9.49 5.86 3.05
C THR A 155 9.37 5.11 1.72
N GLY A 156 10.17 5.52 0.74
CA GLY A 156 10.16 4.95 -0.61
C GLY A 156 10.94 3.64 -0.73
N GLY A 157 10.94 3.09 -1.94
CA GLY A 157 11.68 1.87 -2.27
C GLY A 157 10.84 0.61 -2.08
N PHE A 158 11.47 -0.47 -1.61
CA PHE A 158 10.84 -1.77 -1.42
C PHE A 158 11.03 -2.22 0.02
N GLY A 159 9.97 -2.72 0.66
CA GLY A 159 10.01 -3.12 2.06
C GLY A 159 8.61 -3.13 2.67
N GLY A 160 8.47 -3.72 3.87
CA GLY A 160 7.20 -3.73 4.62
C GLY A 160 6.87 -2.39 5.28
N ASP A 161 7.89 -1.55 5.45
CA ASP A 161 7.87 -0.16 5.94
C ASP A 161 7.55 0.87 4.85
N ARG A 162 7.46 0.43 3.59
CA ARG A 162 7.19 1.29 2.45
C ARG A 162 5.88 2.05 2.63
N ARG A 163 5.95 3.36 2.53
CA ARG A 163 4.80 4.28 2.60
C ARG A 163 4.99 5.42 1.62
N VAL A 164 4.15 5.48 0.60
CA VAL A 164 4.33 6.41 -0.54
C VAL A 164 3.06 7.20 -0.86
N GLU A 165 1.96 6.85 -0.22
CA GLU A 165 0.65 7.40 -0.45
C GLU A 165 0.42 8.67 0.37
N TYR A 166 -0.05 9.72 -0.28
CA TYR A 166 -0.54 10.94 0.35
C TYR A 166 -1.99 11.18 -0.01
N ILE A 167 -2.87 11.05 0.97
CA ILE A 167 -4.31 11.23 0.76
C ILE A 167 -4.59 12.71 0.50
N ILE A 168 -5.19 13.00 -0.64
CA ILE A 168 -5.56 14.37 -0.99
C ILE A 168 -6.75 14.79 -0.10
N PRO A 169 -6.68 15.94 0.59
CA PRO A 169 -7.81 16.43 1.39
C PRO A 169 -9.08 16.57 0.55
N GLU A 170 -10.23 16.21 1.13
CA GLU A 170 -11.51 16.26 0.43
C GLU A 170 -11.81 17.66 -0.13
N ALA A 171 -11.47 18.72 0.60
CA ALA A 171 -11.64 20.09 0.16
C ALA A 171 -10.87 20.38 -1.16
N ALA A 172 -9.63 19.90 -1.26
CA ALA A 172 -8.82 20.05 -2.47
C ALA A 172 -9.36 19.19 -3.62
N ARG A 173 -9.87 17.98 -3.33
CA ARG A 173 -10.59 17.16 -4.31
C ARG A 173 -11.80 17.88 -4.90
N LYS A 174 -12.61 18.53 -4.05
CA LYS A 174 -13.78 19.33 -4.48
C LYS A 174 -13.37 20.54 -5.32
N GLN A 175 -12.25 21.17 -4.99
CA GLN A 175 -11.69 22.29 -5.76
C GLN A 175 -11.06 21.86 -7.09
N GLY A 176 -10.72 20.58 -7.27
CA GLY A 176 -10.12 20.05 -8.50
C GLY A 176 -8.63 20.33 -8.64
N ARG A 177 -7.97 20.86 -7.60
CA ARG A 177 -6.56 21.19 -7.59
C ARG A 177 -6.00 21.06 -6.17
N HIS A 178 -4.78 20.54 -6.05
CA HIS A 178 -4.03 20.54 -4.80
C HIS A 178 -2.56 20.89 -5.05
N ASP A 179 -2.04 21.83 -4.27
CA ASP A 179 -0.65 22.27 -4.32
C ASP A 179 0.02 21.96 -2.98
N PHE A 180 1.21 21.37 -3.03
CA PHE A 180 1.97 20.99 -1.85
C PHE A 180 3.46 20.89 -2.19
N VAL A 181 4.26 20.72 -1.14
CA VAL A 181 5.72 20.67 -1.23
C VAL A 181 6.19 19.34 -0.68
N ILE A 182 7.25 18.78 -1.26
CA ILE A 182 7.91 17.59 -0.74
C ILE A 182 9.38 17.92 -0.53
N GLU A 183 9.95 17.51 0.59
CA GLU A 183 11.39 17.41 0.80
C GLU A 183 11.76 15.94 0.68
N SER A 184 12.73 15.58 -0.16
CA SER A 184 13.28 14.22 -0.22
C SER A 184 14.76 14.24 0.08
N SER A 185 15.23 13.28 0.87
CA SER A 185 16.65 13.07 1.14
C SER A 185 17.10 11.75 0.55
N CYS A 186 18.22 11.75 -0.19
CA CYS A 186 18.78 10.58 -0.89
C CYS A 186 19.42 9.57 0.08
N ASN A 187 18.62 9.03 0.99
CA ASN A 187 18.93 7.94 1.90
C ASN A 187 17.67 7.12 2.18
N GLY A 188 17.81 5.82 2.46
CA GLY A 188 16.71 5.04 3.01
C GLY A 188 16.58 5.25 4.52
N MET A 189 15.58 4.60 5.13
CA MET A 189 15.33 4.60 6.57
C MET A 189 16.58 4.28 7.41
N PHE A 190 17.45 3.41 6.91
CA PHE A 190 18.71 3.00 7.56
C PHE A 190 19.97 3.52 6.84
N GLY A 191 19.88 4.69 6.21
CA GLY A 191 21.00 5.30 5.50
C GLY A 191 21.19 4.77 4.07
N VAL A 192 22.44 4.65 3.62
CA VAL A 192 22.79 4.26 2.24
C VAL A 192 23.78 3.09 2.22
N PRO A 193 23.46 1.93 2.81
CA PRO A 193 24.41 0.82 2.90
C PRO A 193 24.84 0.27 1.53
N TRP A 194 26.09 -0.17 1.43
CA TRP A 194 26.53 -1.01 0.31
C TRP A 194 25.76 -2.34 0.28
N ASN A 195 25.28 -2.74 -0.89
CA ASN A 195 24.61 -4.03 -1.14
C ASN A 195 23.42 -4.36 -0.21
N GLY A 196 22.83 -3.35 0.44
CA GLY A 196 21.68 -3.54 1.35
C GLY A 196 22.03 -4.07 2.75
N ASP A 197 23.31 -4.31 3.06
CA ASP A 197 23.74 -4.67 4.41
C ASP A 197 23.77 -3.41 5.29
N THR A 198 22.77 -3.24 6.16
CA THR A 198 22.55 -2.01 6.94
C THR A 198 23.71 -1.59 7.83
N ILE A 199 24.65 -2.49 8.15
CA ILE A 199 25.84 -2.18 8.93
C ILE A 199 27.08 -1.90 8.08
N ALA A 200 26.99 -2.08 6.75
CA ALA A 200 28.07 -1.77 5.84
C ALA A 200 28.33 -0.27 5.74
N PRO A 201 29.55 0.15 5.37
CA PRO A 201 29.83 1.54 5.07
C PRO A 201 28.86 2.10 4.01
N PRO A 202 28.51 3.39 4.08
CA PRO A 202 27.63 4.02 3.11
C PRO A 202 28.20 3.99 1.69
N ASP A 203 27.37 3.62 0.70
CA ASP A 203 27.60 3.89 -0.70
C ASP A 203 27.41 5.37 -0.97
N MET A 204 28.52 6.06 -1.22
CA MET A 204 28.60 7.50 -1.45
C MET A 204 28.15 7.92 -2.86
N ASN A 205 27.91 6.97 -3.77
CA ASN A 205 27.56 7.25 -5.16
C ASN A 205 26.22 6.61 -5.55
N ARG A 206 25.32 6.40 -4.57
CA ARG A 206 24.00 5.86 -4.82
C ARG A 206 23.08 6.92 -5.40
N TYR A 207 22.32 6.55 -6.43
CA TYR A 207 21.29 7.38 -7.03
C TYR A 207 19.91 6.76 -6.83
N PHE A 208 18.91 7.64 -6.78
CA PHE A 208 17.55 7.36 -6.41
C PHE A 208 16.62 7.84 -7.53
N ALA A 209 15.98 6.89 -8.21
CA ALA A 209 15.05 7.20 -9.28
C ALA A 209 13.65 7.46 -8.71
N LEU A 210 12.96 8.47 -9.24
CA LEU A 210 11.56 8.71 -8.95
C LEU A 210 10.69 7.62 -9.61
N ALA A 211 10.39 6.56 -8.87
CA ALA A 211 9.65 5.39 -9.32
C ALA A 211 8.16 5.67 -9.50
N SER A 212 7.57 6.52 -8.65
CA SER A 212 6.17 6.93 -8.75
C SER A 212 6.00 8.41 -8.46
N ALA A 213 5.14 9.07 -9.23
CA ALA A 213 4.63 10.41 -8.98
C ALA A 213 3.23 10.49 -9.60
N ASP A 214 2.34 9.63 -9.10
CA ASP A 214 1.10 9.28 -9.77
C ASP A 214 -0.09 9.79 -8.94
N LEU A 215 -1.07 10.40 -9.59
CA LEU A 215 -2.36 10.70 -8.99
C LEU A 215 -3.27 9.47 -9.19
N VAL A 216 -3.79 8.91 -8.10
CA VAL A 216 -4.49 7.62 -8.14
C VAL A 216 -5.81 7.63 -7.38
N VAL A 217 -6.71 6.75 -7.80
CA VAL A 217 -7.95 6.40 -7.09
C VAL A 217 -7.84 4.94 -6.64
N PRO A 218 -7.49 4.69 -5.36
CA PRO A 218 -7.45 3.34 -4.83
C PRO A 218 -8.87 2.74 -4.72
N ASN A 219 -9.05 1.51 -5.19
CA ASN A 219 -10.29 0.75 -5.02
C ASN A 219 -10.39 0.27 -3.56
N GLN A 220 -11.13 0.99 -2.71
CA GLN A 220 -11.15 0.70 -1.27
C GLN A 220 -11.62 -0.73 -0.96
N ASP A 221 -12.59 -1.28 -1.69
CA ASP A 221 -13.02 -2.67 -1.52
C ASP A 221 -11.89 -3.66 -1.82
N ALA A 222 -11.11 -3.42 -2.89
CA ALA A 222 -9.99 -4.29 -3.26
C ALA A 222 -8.85 -4.22 -2.24
N TRP A 223 -8.60 -3.02 -1.69
CA TRP A 223 -7.64 -2.84 -0.60
C TRP A 223 -8.13 -3.49 0.70
N GLY A 224 -9.42 -3.41 1.01
CA GLY A 224 -10.02 -4.15 2.12
C GLY A 224 -9.80 -5.65 1.95
N LEU A 225 -10.10 -6.19 0.76
CA LEU A 225 -9.86 -7.61 0.45
C LEU A 225 -8.38 -8.00 0.52
N LEU A 226 -7.47 -7.09 0.16
CA LEU A 226 -6.02 -7.33 0.29
C LEU A 226 -5.65 -7.59 1.75
N TRP A 227 -6.15 -6.77 2.67
CA TRP A 227 -5.90 -6.94 4.10
C TRP A 227 -6.60 -8.17 4.65
N ASP A 228 -7.86 -8.39 4.29
CA ASP A 228 -8.62 -9.59 4.66
C ASP A 228 -7.84 -10.86 4.28
N PHE A 229 -7.39 -10.94 3.03
CA PHE A 229 -6.66 -12.10 2.52
C PHE A 229 -5.27 -12.23 3.14
N THR A 230 -4.58 -11.13 3.40
CA THR A 230 -3.27 -11.12 4.07
C THR A 230 -3.40 -11.70 5.47
N THR A 231 -4.38 -11.24 6.26
CA THR A 231 -4.64 -11.77 7.60
C THR A 231 -5.05 -13.24 7.57
N LEU A 232 -5.90 -13.67 6.61
CA LEU A 232 -6.23 -15.10 6.45
C LEU A 232 -4.98 -15.94 6.16
N ARG A 233 -4.09 -15.47 5.30
CA ARG A 233 -2.84 -16.15 4.99
C ARG A 233 -1.93 -16.23 6.21
N GLU A 234 -1.79 -15.15 6.97
CA GLU A 234 -1.02 -15.13 8.22
C GLU A 234 -1.58 -16.14 9.23
N LEU A 235 -2.91 -16.24 9.38
CA LEU A 235 -3.54 -17.27 10.22
C LEU A 235 -3.19 -18.68 9.74
N VAL A 236 -3.18 -18.92 8.42
CA VAL A 236 -2.79 -20.22 7.84
C VAL A 236 -1.32 -20.53 8.10
N ASP A 237 -0.45 -19.54 8.00
CA ASP A 237 1.00 -19.67 8.12
C ASP A 237 1.48 -19.84 9.56
N THR A 238 0.84 -19.16 10.51
CA THR A 238 1.33 -19.03 11.89
C THR A 238 0.67 -20.00 12.87
N LEU A 239 -0.61 -20.34 12.67
CA LEU A 239 -1.32 -21.20 13.61
C LEU A 239 -0.81 -22.65 13.50
N PRO A 240 -0.82 -23.41 14.62
CA PRO A 240 -0.49 -24.83 14.59
C PRO A 240 -1.31 -25.58 13.54
N GLY A 241 -0.63 -26.48 12.83
CA GLY A 241 -1.22 -27.29 11.78
C GLY A 241 -2.47 -28.04 12.26
N ASN A 242 -3.53 -27.97 11.46
CA ASN A 242 -4.80 -28.69 11.64
C ASN A 242 -5.69 -28.20 12.79
N THR A 243 -5.44 -27.00 13.32
CA THR A 243 -6.41 -26.35 14.21
C THR A 243 -7.68 -25.96 13.45
N PRO A 244 -8.87 -25.93 14.11
CA PRO A 244 -10.12 -25.53 13.48
C PRO A 244 -10.04 -24.16 12.78
N LEU A 245 -9.44 -23.16 13.45
CA LEU A 245 -9.30 -21.81 12.91
C LEU A 245 -8.38 -21.77 11.68
N GLN A 246 -7.22 -22.43 11.73
CA GLN A 246 -6.31 -22.49 10.58
C GLN A 246 -6.99 -23.14 9.37
N ASN A 247 -7.69 -24.25 9.58
CA ASN A 247 -8.40 -24.94 8.50
C ASN A 247 -9.55 -24.07 7.95
N LYS A 248 -10.29 -23.36 8.80
CA LYS A 248 -11.34 -22.42 8.39
C LYS A 248 -10.76 -21.28 7.54
N ALA A 249 -9.65 -20.69 7.98
CA ALA A 249 -8.95 -19.64 7.23
C ALA A 249 -8.45 -20.14 5.87
N LEU A 250 -7.88 -21.36 5.80
CA LEU A 250 -7.43 -21.96 4.55
C LEU A 250 -8.59 -22.19 3.56
N VAL A 251 -9.74 -22.66 4.07
CA VAL A 251 -10.95 -22.86 3.27
C VAL A 251 -11.48 -21.52 2.75
N ALA A 252 -11.61 -20.52 3.62
CA ALA A 252 -12.08 -19.18 3.24
C ALA A 252 -11.17 -18.52 2.21
N ALA A 253 -9.84 -18.55 2.41
CA ALA A 253 -8.88 -17.99 1.46
C ALA A 253 -8.95 -18.66 0.09
N ASN A 254 -9.11 -20.00 0.03
CA ASN A 254 -9.29 -20.68 -1.26
C ASN A 254 -10.63 -20.36 -1.92
N ALA A 255 -11.69 -20.21 -1.15
CA ALA A 255 -13.00 -19.79 -1.67
C ALA A 255 -12.94 -18.36 -2.23
N ILE A 256 -12.23 -17.43 -1.56
CA ILE A 256 -11.92 -16.08 -2.06
C ILE A 256 -11.21 -16.15 -3.42
N MET A 257 -10.15 -16.94 -3.55
CA MET A 257 -9.43 -17.08 -4.82
C MET A 257 -10.29 -17.66 -5.95
N ASN A 258 -11.32 -18.45 -5.62
CA ASN A 258 -12.19 -19.08 -6.60
C ASN A 258 -13.33 -18.15 -7.05
N VAL A 259 -13.85 -17.30 -6.15
CA VAL A 259 -14.91 -16.34 -6.51
C VAL A 259 -14.34 -15.10 -7.20
N PHE A 260 -13.11 -14.70 -6.86
CA PHE A 260 -12.47 -13.55 -7.45
C PHE A 260 -12.34 -13.68 -8.97
N LYS A 261 -12.76 -12.62 -9.67
CA LYS A 261 -12.64 -12.50 -11.13
C LYS A 261 -12.14 -11.11 -11.47
N LYS A 262 -11.06 -11.04 -12.26
CA LYS A 262 -10.51 -9.78 -12.75
C LYS A 262 -11.60 -8.97 -13.46
N GLY A 263 -11.72 -7.70 -13.10
CA GLY A 263 -12.67 -6.76 -13.69
C GLY A 263 -14.09 -6.84 -13.14
N ASP A 264 -14.36 -7.75 -12.21
CA ASP A 264 -15.68 -7.89 -11.57
C ASP A 264 -15.66 -7.33 -10.14
N GLN A 265 -16.16 -6.10 -9.97
CA GLN A 265 -16.25 -5.47 -8.65
C GLN A 265 -17.19 -6.22 -7.70
N SER A 266 -18.20 -6.95 -8.21
CA SER A 266 -19.09 -7.72 -7.35
C SER A 266 -18.38 -8.92 -6.72
N ALA A 267 -17.46 -9.55 -7.47
CA ALA A 267 -16.63 -10.63 -6.97
C ALA A 267 -15.73 -10.22 -5.79
N ILE A 268 -15.28 -8.95 -5.74
CA ILE A 268 -14.54 -8.43 -4.58
C ILE A 268 -15.44 -8.40 -3.34
N ARG A 269 -16.67 -7.88 -3.46
CA ARG A 269 -17.61 -7.85 -2.33
C ARG A 269 -17.99 -9.24 -1.85
N ASP A 270 -18.19 -10.19 -2.77
CA ASP A 270 -18.47 -11.58 -2.41
C ASP A 270 -17.26 -12.24 -1.74
N ALA A 271 -16.04 -11.95 -2.20
CA ALA A 271 -14.82 -12.40 -1.55
C ALA A 271 -14.69 -11.85 -0.11
N ARG A 272 -14.98 -10.55 0.09
CA ARG A 272 -14.97 -9.96 1.45
C ARG A 272 -16.01 -10.60 2.36
N ARG A 273 -17.21 -10.90 1.84
CA ARG A 273 -18.24 -11.65 2.60
C ARG A 273 -17.75 -13.04 3.03
N ILE A 274 -17.00 -13.74 2.19
CA ILE A 274 -16.40 -15.03 2.57
C ILE A 274 -15.38 -14.86 3.70
N ALA A 275 -14.63 -13.75 3.74
CA ALA A 275 -13.69 -13.48 4.84
C ALA A 275 -14.41 -13.29 6.19
N GLU A 276 -15.64 -12.78 6.19
CA GLU A 276 -16.47 -12.63 7.39
C GLU A 276 -16.78 -13.97 8.07
N ASP A 277 -16.73 -15.10 7.35
CA ASP A 277 -16.86 -16.42 7.99
C ASP A 277 -15.77 -16.63 9.04
N VAL A 278 -14.59 -16.02 8.88
CA VAL A 278 -13.48 -16.11 9.83
C VAL A 278 -13.47 -14.93 10.80
N PHE A 279 -13.67 -13.71 10.31
CA PHE A 279 -13.55 -12.48 11.12
C PHE A 279 -14.82 -12.11 11.90
N GLY A 280 -15.97 -12.67 11.53
CA GLY A 280 -17.29 -12.35 12.06
C GLY A 280 -18.12 -11.53 11.08
N GLU A 281 -19.42 -11.82 11.03
CA GLU A 281 -20.37 -11.11 10.16
C GLU A 281 -20.39 -9.61 10.48
N GLY A 282 -20.24 -8.78 9.44
CA GLY A 282 -20.23 -7.33 9.55
C GLY A 282 -19.08 -6.74 10.39
N TRP A 283 -17.97 -7.47 10.60
CA TRP A 283 -16.87 -7.03 11.47
C TRP A 283 -16.32 -5.64 11.09
N GLU A 284 -16.22 -5.33 9.79
CA GLU A 284 -15.69 -4.04 9.31
C GLU A 284 -16.55 -2.86 9.78
N SER A 285 -17.87 -3.02 9.77
CA SER A 285 -18.82 -1.96 10.16
C SER A 285 -18.69 -1.55 11.63
N LYS A 286 -18.07 -2.40 12.46
CA LYS A 286 -17.82 -2.12 13.87
C LYS A 286 -16.73 -1.08 14.08
N GLY A 287 -15.80 -0.91 13.13
CA GLY A 287 -14.68 0.01 13.25
C GLY A 287 -13.94 -0.16 14.58
N ALA A 288 -13.72 0.93 15.31
CA ALA A 288 -13.09 0.90 16.64
C ALA A 288 -13.90 0.15 17.70
N GLY A 289 -15.22 -0.01 17.53
CA GLY A 289 -16.08 -0.76 18.44
C GLY A 289 -15.77 -2.25 18.50
N ILE A 290 -14.96 -2.79 17.57
CA ILE A 290 -14.48 -4.18 17.64
C ILE A 290 -13.70 -4.46 18.93
N TYR A 291 -13.04 -3.44 19.50
CA TYR A 291 -12.26 -3.59 20.73
C TYR A 291 -13.12 -3.65 22.00
N ASP A 292 -14.40 -3.34 21.90
CA ASP A 292 -15.37 -3.50 23.01
C ASP A 292 -15.89 -4.94 23.11
N GLU A 293 -15.61 -5.78 22.09
CA GLU A 293 -16.01 -7.18 22.04
C GLU A 293 -14.95 -8.12 22.64
N GLY A 294 -15.38 -9.32 23.04
CA GLY A 294 -14.49 -10.36 23.53
C GLY A 294 -14.26 -10.32 25.05
N THR A 295 -13.09 -10.78 25.49
CA THR A 295 -12.81 -11.00 26.91
C THR A 295 -12.47 -9.69 27.62
N LYS A 296 -13.12 -9.41 28.76
CA LYS A 296 -12.85 -8.21 29.58
C LYS A 296 -11.40 -8.09 30.08
N ASN A 297 -10.69 -9.21 30.17
CA ASN A 297 -9.28 -9.26 30.58
C ASN A 297 -8.41 -9.43 29.33
N ALA A 298 -7.99 -8.31 28.72
CA ALA A 298 -7.12 -8.31 27.56
C ALA A 298 -5.74 -8.91 27.91
N GLN A 299 -5.29 -9.87 27.10
CA GLN A 299 -3.97 -10.51 27.26
C GLN A 299 -2.87 -9.82 26.44
N ILE A 300 -3.25 -9.09 25.39
CA ILE A 300 -2.34 -8.43 24.46
C ILE A 300 -2.75 -6.96 24.34
N TRP A 301 -1.77 -6.06 24.43
CA TRP A 301 -1.94 -4.62 24.29
C TRP A 301 -1.18 -4.14 23.07
N GLY A 302 -1.88 -3.57 22.09
CA GLY A 302 -1.25 -2.92 20.93
C GLY A 302 -1.02 -1.44 21.23
N ILE A 303 0.23 -1.00 21.23
CA ILE A 303 0.61 0.40 21.43
C ILE A 303 1.46 0.79 20.22
N GLY A 304 1.03 1.81 19.48
CA GLY A 304 1.89 2.48 18.50
C GLY A 304 2.85 3.39 19.24
N SER A 305 4.16 3.15 19.10
CA SER A 305 5.23 3.98 19.67
C SER A 305 5.70 5.03 18.69
#